data_AF-A0A100VM55-F1
#
_entry.id   AF-A0A100VM55-F1
#
_cell.length_a   1.000
_cell.length_b   1.000
_cell.length_c   1.000
_cell.angle_alpha   90.00
_cell.angle_beta   90.00
_cell.angle_gamma   90.00
#
_symmetry.space_group_name_H-M   'P 1'
#
loop_
_entity.id
_entity.type
_entity.pdbx_description
1 polymer ?
#
loop_
_entity_poly.entity_id
_entity_poly.type
_entity_poly.pdbx_seq_one_letter_code
_entity_poly.pdbx_strand_id
1 'polypeptide(L)'
;MKKIGIIFWLAVCTVLLFWFGTWYLIPRLYEEPTGLGAGTFGDMFGAVNALFSGLAFVGLIYTILVQREDLQEQKKAIKMQTYEMSLQVKALKMQAAALKLQVEEMKSQKEEIARSADQLELQKQLMDYQLSLSTVNDLTKLKNSIVNNLRMNFNYSDFAGFKVIEKLSSLMEDEPNKPFDTEFKVLRRYSSTYTLLIEFISKANFSEIQVNDLKRIVMANTSVEEVNVLERIAISTSNQQLRAFIKDFAKYNM
;
A
#
# COMPACT_ATOMS: atom_id res chain seq x y z
N MET A 1 0.25 -45.59 -38.08
CA MET A 1 1.58 -46.00 -38.61
C MET A 1 1.79 -47.52 -38.64
N LYS A 2 1.69 -48.26 -37.51
CA LYS A 2 1.92 -49.73 -37.50
C LYS A 2 1.05 -50.53 -38.48
N LYS A 3 -0.24 -50.18 -38.62
CA LYS A 3 -1.17 -50.87 -39.54
C LYS A 3 -0.83 -50.67 -41.02
N ILE A 4 -0.33 -49.50 -41.39
CA ILE A 4 0.05 -49.15 -42.78
C ILE A 4 1.32 -49.89 -43.19
N GLY A 5 2.31 -49.99 -42.28
CA GLY A 5 3.53 -50.77 -42.51
C GLY A 5 3.25 -52.26 -42.70
N ILE A 6 2.29 -52.83 -41.95
CA ILE A 6 1.88 -54.23 -42.11
C ILE A 6 1.23 -54.47 -43.48
N ILE A 7 0.32 -53.58 -43.92
CA ILE A 7 -0.35 -53.69 -45.22
C ILE A 7 0.67 -53.60 -46.36
N PHE A 8 1.65 -52.71 -46.26
CA PHE A 8 2.72 -52.57 -47.25
C PHE A 8 3.57 -53.84 -47.36
N TRP A 9 4.04 -54.38 -46.24
CA TRP A 9 4.82 -55.63 -46.25
C TRP A 9 4.01 -56.83 -46.74
N LEU A 10 2.71 -56.87 -46.43
CA LEU A 10 1.83 -57.92 -46.93
C LEU A 10 1.70 -57.84 -48.46
N ALA A 11 1.50 -56.64 -49.03
CA ALA A 11 1.46 -56.45 -50.48
C ALA A 11 2.79 -56.83 -51.16
N VAL A 12 3.93 -56.46 -50.56
CA VAL A 12 5.27 -56.85 -51.05
C VAL A 12 5.44 -58.37 -51.03
N CYS A 13 5.08 -59.04 -49.94
CA CYS A 13 5.13 -60.50 -49.84
C CYS A 13 4.23 -61.17 -50.89
N THR A 14 3.02 -60.65 -51.11
CA THR A 14 2.11 -61.18 -52.14
C THR A 14 2.72 -61.08 -53.54
N VAL A 15 3.29 -59.93 -53.91
CA VAL A 15 3.95 -59.75 -55.22
C VAL A 15 5.14 -60.70 -55.38
N LEU A 16 5.98 -60.83 -54.34
CA LEU A 16 7.11 -61.78 -54.35
C LEU A 16 6.63 -63.23 -54.46
N LEU A 17 5.55 -63.60 -53.77
CA LEU A 17 4.98 -64.95 -53.83
C LEU A 17 4.44 -65.25 -55.23
N PHE A 18 3.75 -64.31 -55.88
CA PHE A 18 3.35 -64.46 -57.28
C PHE A 18 4.54 -64.59 -58.22
N TRP A 19 5.62 -63.84 -57.99
CA TRP A 19 6.84 -63.89 -58.80
C TRP A 19 7.65 -65.20 -58.64
N PHE A 20 7.76 -65.73 -57.41
CA PHE A 20 8.38 -67.04 -57.19
C PHE A 20 7.47 -68.19 -57.64
N GLY A 21 6.16 -68.03 -57.49
CA GLY A 21 5.16 -69.00 -57.92
C GLY A 21 5.18 -69.22 -59.43
N THR A 22 5.37 -68.16 -60.23
CA THR A 22 5.50 -68.28 -61.69
C THR A 22 6.77 -69.02 -62.09
N TRP A 23 7.91 -68.76 -61.44
CA TRP A 23 9.16 -69.51 -61.65
C TRP A 23 9.02 -71.01 -61.29
N TYR A 24 8.24 -71.33 -60.26
CA TYR A 24 8.09 -72.71 -59.76
C TYR A 24 7.02 -73.53 -60.50
N LEU A 25 5.87 -72.95 -60.84
CA LEU A 25 4.72 -73.66 -61.42
C LEU A 25 4.83 -73.86 -62.94
N ILE A 26 5.40 -72.89 -63.65
CA ILE A 26 5.39 -72.87 -65.12
C ILE A 26 6.22 -74.00 -65.75
N PRO A 27 7.45 -74.32 -65.27
CA PRO A 27 8.22 -75.45 -65.79
C PRO A 27 7.57 -76.82 -65.57
N ARG A 28 6.63 -76.92 -64.62
CA ARG A 28 5.90 -78.16 -64.32
C ARG A 28 4.60 -78.32 -65.10
N LEU A 29 4.08 -77.24 -65.67
CA LEU A 29 2.84 -77.25 -66.45
C LEU A 29 3.11 -77.30 -67.96
N TYR A 30 4.34 -77.01 -68.40
CA TYR A 30 4.79 -77.10 -69.79
C TYR A 30 5.96 -78.08 -69.91
N GLU A 31 5.68 -79.34 -70.29
CA GLU A 31 6.71 -80.25 -70.80
C GLU A 31 7.11 -79.78 -72.21
N GLU A 32 8.41 -79.60 -72.48
CA GLU A 32 8.92 -79.01 -73.74
C GLU A 32 8.34 -79.66 -75.00
N PRO A 33 7.93 -78.83 -75.99
CA PRO A 33 8.27 -79.15 -77.36
C PRO A 33 8.92 -77.93 -78.04
N THR A 34 10.18 -78.10 -78.42
CA THR A 34 10.81 -77.54 -79.63
C THR A 34 10.46 -76.09 -80.03
N GLY A 35 11.39 -75.17 -79.80
CA GLY A 35 11.70 -74.10 -80.76
C GLY A 35 10.95 -72.76 -80.64
N LEU A 36 10.12 -72.55 -79.62
CA LEU A 36 9.59 -71.23 -79.31
C LEU A 36 10.56 -70.49 -78.40
N GLY A 37 11.34 -69.58 -78.99
CA GLY A 37 12.40 -68.83 -78.32
C GLY A 37 11.92 -68.09 -77.09
N ALA A 38 12.85 -67.88 -76.15
CA ALA A 38 12.65 -67.14 -74.90
C ALA A 38 11.94 -65.77 -75.04
N GLY A 39 11.86 -65.21 -76.26
CA GLY A 39 11.09 -64.00 -76.60
C GLY A 39 9.57 -64.15 -76.41
N THR A 40 8.93 -65.17 -77.00
CA THR A 40 7.47 -65.38 -76.88
C THR A 40 7.01 -65.67 -75.44
N PHE A 41 7.91 -66.23 -74.63
CA PHE A 41 7.69 -66.44 -73.20
C PHE A 41 7.74 -65.12 -72.41
N GLY A 42 8.68 -64.23 -72.74
CA GLY A 42 8.76 -62.89 -72.16
C GLY A 42 7.55 -62.00 -72.50
N ASP A 43 6.98 -62.17 -73.69
CA ASP A 43 5.83 -61.39 -74.17
C ASP A 43 4.55 -61.60 -73.32
N MET A 44 4.35 -62.79 -72.75
CA MET A 44 3.21 -63.08 -71.85
C MET A 44 3.28 -62.31 -70.53
N PHE A 45 4.48 -61.94 -70.07
CA PHE A 45 4.69 -61.13 -68.86
C PHE A 45 4.67 -59.62 -69.14
N GLY A 46 4.81 -59.20 -70.40
CA GLY A 46 4.77 -57.79 -70.80
C GLY A 46 3.45 -57.11 -70.45
N ALA A 47 2.31 -57.75 -70.75
CA ALA A 47 0.98 -57.21 -70.45
C ALA A 47 0.72 -57.09 -68.93
N VAL A 48 1.17 -58.08 -68.16
CA VAL A 48 1.05 -58.08 -66.69
C VAL A 48 1.93 -57.00 -66.06
N ASN A 49 3.17 -56.85 -66.53
CA ASN A 49 4.09 -55.78 -66.08
C ASN A 49 3.57 -54.39 -66.43
N ALA A 50 2.95 -54.22 -67.60
CA ALA A 50 2.31 -52.97 -68.00
C ALA A 50 1.12 -52.61 -67.08
N LEU A 51 0.30 -53.61 -66.72
CA LEU A 51 -0.83 -53.43 -65.80
C LEU A 51 -0.34 -53.05 -64.38
N PHE A 52 0.68 -53.75 -63.86
CA PHE A 52 1.27 -53.40 -62.56
C PHE A 52 1.89 -51.99 -62.56
N SER A 53 2.59 -51.62 -63.64
CA SER A 53 3.17 -50.29 -63.78
C SER A 53 2.09 -49.19 -63.85
N GLY A 54 0.99 -49.45 -64.57
CA GLY A 54 -0.17 -48.55 -64.62
C GLY A 54 -0.86 -48.40 -63.27
N LEU A 55 -1.07 -49.50 -62.53
CA LEU A 55 -1.66 -49.47 -61.19
C LEU A 55 -0.76 -48.75 -60.18
N ALA A 56 0.56 -48.95 -60.24
CA ALA A 56 1.52 -48.23 -59.40
C ALA A 56 1.51 -46.71 -59.70
N PHE A 57 1.41 -46.34 -60.98
CA PHE A 57 1.29 -44.94 -61.39
C PHE A 57 0.00 -44.29 -60.90
N VAL A 58 -1.14 -45.00 -60.98
CA VAL A 58 -2.43 -44.54 -60.42
C VAL A 58 -2.34 -44.39 -58.90
N GLY A 59 -1.71 -45.33 -58.19
CA GLY A 59 -1.48 -45.23 -56.74
C GLY A 59 -0.60 -44.03 -56.36
N LEU A 60 0.41 -43.73 -57.18
CA LEU A 60 1.26 -42.55 -57.00
C LEU A 60 0.49 -41.23 -57.25
N ILE A 61 -0.34 -41.17 -58.29
CA ILE A 61 -1.21 -40.00 -58.52
C ILE A 61 -2.17 -39.81 -57.35
N TYR A 62 -2.81 -40.88 -56.88
CA TYR A 62 -3.73 -40.82 -55.75
C TYR A 62 -3.05 -40.27 -54.49
N THR A 63 -1.84 -40.75 -54.17
CA THR A 63 -1.09 -40.25 -53.01
C THR A 63 -0.66 -38.79 -53.17
N ILE A 64 -0.28 -38.33 -54.37
CA ILE A 64 0.01 -36.91 -54.64
C ILE A 64 -1.24 -36.03 -54.41
N LEU A 65 -2.42 -36.50 -54.84
CA LEU A 65 -3.67 -35.76 -54.62
C LEU A 65 -3.99 -35.61 -53.13
N VAL A 66 -3.87 -36.70 -52.36
CA VAL A 66 -4.08 -36.68 -50.90
C VAL A 66 -3.05 -35.77 -50.22
N GLN A 67 -1.76 -35.90 -50.56
CA GLN A 67 -0.70 -35.04 -50.00
C GLN A 67 -0.93 -33.56 -50.32
N ARG A 68 -1.46 -33.24 -51.50
CA ARG A 68 -1.79 -31.86 -51.88
C ARG A 68 -2.93 -31.31 -51.03
N GLU A 69 -3.94 -32.11 -50.75
CA GLU A 69 -5.05 -31.75 -49.85
C GLU A 69 -4.54 -31.49 -48.43
N ASP A 70 -3.76 -32.42 -47.87
CA ASP A 70 -3.13 -32.26 -46.54
C ASP A 70 -2.29 -30.98 -46.45
N LEU A 71 -1.49 -30.67 -47.48
CA LEU A 71 -0.70 -29.43 -47.54
C LEU A 71 -1.58 -28.18 -47.61
N GLN A 72 -2.74 -28.24 -48.26
CA GLN A 72 -3.68 -27.12 -48.29
C GLN A 72 -4.32 -26.90 -46.91
N GLU A 73 -4.69 -27.97 -46.21
CA GLU A 73 -5.22 -27.89 -44.86
C GLU A 73 -4.17 -27.34 -43.87
N GLN A 74 -2.93 -27.83 -43.93
CA GLN A 74 -1.83 -27.31 -43.12
C GLN A 74 -1.60 -25.81 -43.37
N LYS A 75 -1.61 -25.37 -44.64
CA LYS A 75 -1.50 -23.94 -44.99
C LYS A 75 -2.66 -23.11 -44.41
N LYS A 76 -3.88 -23.64 -44.43
CA LYS A 76 -5.05 -22.99 -43.81
C LYS A 76 -4.89 -22.88 -42.29
N ALA A 77 -4.45 -23.95 -41.64
CA ALA A 77 -4.22 -23.98 -40.19
C ALA A 77 -3.15 -22.96 -39.76
N ILE A 78 -2.01 -22.90 -40.47
CA ILE A 78 -0.94 -21.92 -40.18
C ILE A 78 -1.44 -20.48 -40.37
N LYS A 79 -2.23 -20.21 -41.41
CA LYS A 79 -2.82 -18.88 -41.62
C LYS A 79 -3.76 -18.48 -40.48
N MET A 80 -4.63 -19.39 -40.04
CA MET A 80 -5.52 -19.16 -38.90
C MET A 80 -4.72 -18.93 -37.61
N GLN A 81 -3.72 -19.76 -37.32
CA GLN A 81 -2.86 -19.62 -36.15
C GLN A 81 -2.09 -18.28 -36.15
N THR A 82 -1.57 -17.87 -37.31
CA THR A 82 -0.86 -16.58 -37.46
C THR A 82 -1.81 -15.41 -37.19
N TYR A 83 -3.04 -15.51 -37.68
CA TYR A 83 -4.07 -14.51 -37.44
C TYR A 83 -4.44 -14.42 -35.95
N GLU A 84 -4.69 -15.55 -35.28
CA GLU A 84 -4.97 -15.59 -33.85
C GLU A 84 -3.80 -15.03 -33.01
N MET A 85 -2.57 -15.38 -33.36
CA MET A 85 -1.37 -14.84 -32.70
C MET A 85 -1.27 -13.32 -32.88
N SER A 86 -1.63 -12.79 -34.06
CA SER A 86 -1.66 -11.34 -34.28
C SER A 86 -2.68 -10.63 -33.39
N LEU A 87 -3.84 -11.26 -33.15
CA LEU A 87 -4.85 -10.75 -32.22
C LEU A 87 -4.36 -10.80 -30.77
N GLN A 88 -3.68 -11.88 -30.36
CA GLN A 88 -3.07 -11.98 -29.03
C GLN A 88 -2.01 -10.90 -28.80
N VAL A 89 -1.14 -10.65 -29.77
CA VAL A 89 -0.14 -9.57 -29.70
C VAL A 89 -0.82 -8.20 -29.55
N LYS A 90 -1.91 -7.95 -30.30
CA LYS A 90 -2.69 -6.71 -30.17
C LYS A 90 -3.31 -6.58 -28.77
N ALA A 91 -3.88 -7.66 -28.23
CA ALA A 91 -4.44 -7.67 -26.88
C ALA A 91 -3.37 -7.42 -25.81
N LEU A 92 -2.19 -8.05 -25.92
CA LEU A 92 -1.07 -7.82 -25.01
C LEU A 92 -0.57 -6.37 -25.07
N LYS A 93 -0.52 -5.75 -26.24
CA LYS A 93 -0.17 -4.33 -26.38
C LYS A 93 -1.20 -3.43 -25.66
N MET A 94 -2.49 -3.73 -25.79
CA MET A 94 -3.54 -3.00 -25.08
C MET A 94 -3.43 -3.18 -23.56
N GLN A 95 -3.18 -4.40 -23.08
CA GLN A 95 -2.95 -4.66 -21.66
C GLN A 95 -1.71 -3.92 -21.13
N ALA A 96 -0.62 -3.90 -21.89
CA ALA A 96 0.59 -3.17 -21.51
C ALA A 96 0.33 -1.65 -21.45
N ALA A 97 -0.47 -1.10 -22.35
CA ALA A 97 -0.89 0.30 -22.29
C ALA A 97 -1.77 0.60 -21.07
N ALA A 98 -2.75 -0.26 -20.78
CA ALA A 98 -3.59 -0.14 -19.60
C ALA A 98 -2.79 -0.22 -18.29
N LEU A 99 -1.81 -1.14 -18.22
CA LEU A 99 -0.93 -1.27 -17.07
C LEU A 99 -0.06 -0.03 -16.85
N LYS A 100 0.41 0.61 -17.93
CA LYS A 100 1.14 1.88 -17.82
C LYS A 100 0.28 2.98 -17.19
N LEU A 101 -0.97 3.11 -17.64
CA LEU A 101 -1.92 4.07 -17.07
C LEU A 101 -2.20 3.77 -15.60
N GLN A 102 -2.38 2.49 -15.24
CA GLN A 102 -2.58 2.08 -13.85
C GLN A 102 -1.38 2.43 -12.95
N VAL A 103 -0.14 2.27 -13.46
CA VAL A 103 1.06 2.66 -12.72
C VAL A 103 1.14 4.18 -12.53
N GLU A 104 0.75 4.95 -13.54
CA GLU A 104 0.71 6.40 -13.46
C GLU A 104 -0.36 6.89 -12.46
N GLU A 105 -1.54 6.27 -12.48
CA GLU A 105 -2.60 6.54 -11.50
C GLU A 105 -2.15 6.18 -10.08
N MET A 106 -1.48 5.04 -9.88
CA MET A 106 -0.92 4.66 -8.58
C MET A 106 0.13 5.66 -8.09
N LYS A 107 0.92 6.27 -8.99
CA LYS A 107 1.86 7.34 -8.59
C LYS A 107 1.11 8.58 -8.10
N SER A 108 0.09 9.01 -8.83
CA SER A 108 -0.77 10.13 -8.42
C SER A 108 -1.45 9.85 -7.08
N GLN A 109 -1.98 8.64 -6.87
CA GLN A 109 -2.59 8.25 -5.60
C GLN A 109 -1.57 8.26 -4.45
N LYS A 110 -0.33 7.81 -4.67
CA LYS A 110 0.72 7.89 -3.65
C LYS A 110 1.06 9.33 -3.29
N GLU A 111 1.12 10.23 -4.27
CA GLU A 111 1.35 11.66 -4.04
C GLU A 111 0.17 12.32 -3.29
N GLU A 112 -1.06 11.92 -3.58
CA GLU A 112 -2.25 12.35 -2.83
C GLU A 112 -2.24 11.84 -1.40
N ILE A 113 -1.89 10.56 -1.18
CA ILE A 113 -1.75 9.99 0.17
C ILE A 113 -0.66 10.71 0.97
N ALA A 114 0.48 11.02 0.35
CA ALA A 114 1.54 11.78 1.01
C ALA A 114 1.05 13.17 1.43
N ARG A 115 0.40 13.92 0.52
CA ARG A 115 -0.20 15.22 0.84
C ARG A 115 -1.28 15.12 1.92
N SER A 116 -2.10 14.08 1.89
CA SER A 116 -3.11 13.83 2.92
C SER A 116 -2.48 13.52 4.27
N ALA A 117 -1.35 12.81 4.31
CA ALA A 117 -0.62 12.53 5.54
C ALA A 117 -0.04 13.82 6.14
N ASP A 118 0.58 14.67 5.32
CA ASP A 118 1.07 15.99 5.74
C ASP A 118 -0.08 16.87 6.28
N GLN A 119 -1.24 16.86 5.61
CA GLN A 119 -2.43 17.59 6.07
C GLN A 119 -2.97 17.06 7.40
N LEU A 120 -2.98 15.75 7.60
CA LEU A 120 -3.42 15.13 8.86
C LEU A 120 -2.48 15.48 10.01
N GLU A 121 -1.17 15.51 9.76
CA GLU A 121 -0.18 15.93 10.75
C GLU A 121 -0.41 17.38 11.16
N LEU A 122 -0.60 18.29 10.19
CA LEU A 122 -0.94 19.69 10.47
C LEU A 122 -2.26 19.80 11.25
N GLN A 123 -3.29 19.05 10.86
CA GLN A 123 -4.57 19.04 11.55
C GLN A 123 -4.44 18.57 13.01
N LYS A 124 -3.63 17.54 13.25
CA LYS A 124 -3.33 17.07 14.60
C LYS A 124 -2.62 18.15 15.42
N GLN A 125 -1.59 18.80 14.87
CA GLN A 125 -0.89 19.89 15.56
C GLN A 125 -1.83 21.05 15.92
N LEU A 126 -2.74 21.42 15.01
CA LEU A 126 -3.76 22.43 15.26
C LEU A 126 -4.75 21.99 16.35
N MET A 127 -5.20 20.74 16.31
CA MET A 127 -6.12 20.18 17.30
C MET A 127 -5.48 20.13 18.70
N ASP A 128 -4.23 19.66 18.79
CA ASP A 128 -3.47 19.62 20.04
C ASP A 128 -3.32 21.03 20.63
N TYR A 129 -3.05 22.03 19.79
CA TYR A 129 -3.00 23.42 20.24
C TYR A 129 -4.37 23.96 20.72
N GLN A 130 -5.46 23.66 20.00
CA GLN A 130 -6.81 24.07 20.40
C GLN A 130 -7.23 23.45 21.74
N LEU A 131 -6.97 22.16 21.94
CA LEU A 131 -7.23 21.48 23.22
C LEU A 131 -6.48 22.18 24.37
N SER A 132 -5.27 22.65 24.09
CA SER A 132 -4.40 23.30 25.05
C SER A 132 -4.87 24.71 25.40
N LEU A 133 -5.29 25.48 24.41
CA LEU A 133 -5.97 26.76 24.62
C LEU A 133 -7.23 26.58 25.46
N SER A 134 -8.06 25.59 25.15
CA SER A 134 -9.27 25.30 25.92
C SER A 134 -8.93 24.92 27.36
N THR A 135 -7.95 24.04 27.56
CA THR A 135 -7.53 23.58 28.89
C THR A 135 -7.00 24.74 29.72
N VAL A 136 -6.14 25.59 29.15
CA VAL A 136 -5.63 26.79 29.84
C VAL A 136 -6.78 27.75 30.18
N ASN A 137 -7.72 27.97 29.26
CA ASN A 137 -8.88 28.81 29.54
C ASN A 137 -9.75 28.25 30.68
N ASP A 138 -9.98 26.94 30.70
CA ASP A 138 -10.80 26.30 31.75
C ASP A 138 -10.08 26.28 33.10
N LEU A 139 -8.77 26.07 33.12
CA LEU A 139 -7.95 26.21 34.34
C LEU A 139 -7.91 27.65 34.85
N THR A 140 -7.83 28.64 33.95
CA THR A 140 -7.92 30.07 34.31
C THR A 140 -9.29 30.42 34.88
N LYS A 141 -10.38 29.91 34.30
CA LYS A 141 -11.74 30.06 34.86
C LYS A 141 -11.87 29.43 36.24
N LEU A 142 -11.32 28.21 36.41
CA LEU A 142 -11.31 27.52 37.70
C LEU A 142 -10.53 28.34 38.74
N LYS A 143 -9.36 28.86 38.37
CA LYS A 143 -8.55 29.76 39.20
C LYS A 143 -9.36 30.99 39.64
N ASN A 144 -10.00 31.69 38.70
CA ASN A 144 -10.84 32.85 38.99
C ASN A 144 -12.00 32.50 39.94
N SER A 145 -12.64 31.34 39.75
CA SER A 145 -13.69 30.86 40.64
C SER A 145 -13.17 30.59 42.06
N ILE A 146 -11.97 30.00 42.19
CA ILE A 146 -11.34 29.80 43.51
C ILE A 146 -11.10 31.15 44.18
N VAL A 147 -10.54 32.13 43.47
CA VAL A 147 -10.31 33.50 43.98
C VAL A 147 -11.62 34.12 44.50
N ASN A 148 -12.69 34.06 43.72
CA ASN A 148 -13.99 34.64 44.10
C ASN A 148 -14.61 34.00 45.36
N ASN A 149 -14.27 32.74 45.62
CA ASN A 149 -14.74 31.98 46.78
C ASN A 149 -13.82 32.09 48.00
N LEU A 150 -12.70 32.81 47.90
CA LEU A 150 -11.83 33.05 49.06
C LEU A 150 -12.55 33.87 50.12
N ARG A 151 -12.35 33.48 51.39
CA ARG A 151 -12.85 34.18 52.57
C ARG A 151 -11.73 34.21 53.60
N MET A 152 -11.53 35.36 54.24
CA MET A 152 -10.53 35.57 55.27
C MET A 152 -11.06 36.56 56.29
N ASN A 153 -10.91 36.25 57.58
CA ASN A 153 -11.08 37.22 58.65
C ASN A 153 -9.69 37.65 59.12
N PHE A 154 -9.44 38.95 59.16
CA PHE A 154 -8.18 39.52 59.64
C PHE A 154 -8.45 40.79 60.43
N ASN A 155 -7.92 40.88 61.66
CA ASN A 155 -8.12 42.02 62.57
C ASN A 155 -9.60 42.48 62.65
N TYR A 156 -10.51 41.54 62.90
CA TYR A 156 -11.96 41.80 63.02
C TYR A 156 -12.65 42.29 61.73
N SER A 157 -11.96 42.22 60.58
CA SER A 157 -12.51 42.58 59.27
C SER A 157 -12.62 41.35 58.38
N ASP A 158 -13.76 41.19 57.71
CA ASP A 158 -13.99 40.12 56.75
C ASP A 158 -13.64 40.56 55.33
N PHE A 159 -12.80 39.76 54.69
CA PHE A 159 -12.39 39.92 53.30
C PHE A 159 -12.95 38.76 52.47
N ALA A 160 -13.39 39.08 51.25
CA ALA A 160 -14.01 38.13 50.33
C ALA A 160 -13.53 38.36 48.89
N GLY A 161 -13.38 37.27 48.15
CA GLY A 161 -13.01 37.32 46.74
C GLY A 161 -11.59 37.85 46.54
N PHE A 162 -11.42 38.68 45.51
CA PHE A 162 -10.14 39.30 45.18
C PHE A 162 -9.55 40.17 46.31
N LYS A 163 -10.40 40.78 47.15
CA LYS A 163 -9.94 41.59 48.29
C LYS A 163 -9.09 40.80 49.30
N VAL A 164 -9.26 39.47 49.34
CA VAL A 164 -8.39 38.59 50.13
C VAL A 164 -6.97 38.61 49.57
N ILE A 165 -6.83 38.55 48.24
CA ILE A 165 -5.53 38.60 47.55
C ILE A 165 -4.86 39.96 47.72
N GLU A 166 -5.61 41.07 47.59
CA GLU A 166 -5.08 42.42 47.83
C GLU A 166 -4.56 42.56 49.27
N LYS A 167 -5.35 42.11 50.25
CA LYS A 167 -4.96 42.19 51.65
C LYS A 167 -3.73 41.32 51.96
N LEU A 168 -3.69 40.13 51.38
CA LEU A 168 -2.53 39.25 51.46
C LEU A 168 -1.29 39.91 50.87
N SER A 169 -1.40 40.47 49.66
CA SER A 169 -0.30 41.17 49.00
C SER A 169 0.22 42.35 49.86
N SER A 170 -0.66 43.14 50.47
CA SER A 170 -0.23 44.25 51.33
C SER A 170 0.55 43.76 52.56
N LEU A 171 0.05 42.71 53.23
CA LEU A 171 0.74 42.11 54.38
C LEU A 171 2.13 41.57 53.98
N MET A 172 2.27 41.16 52.73
CA MET A 172 3.52 40.68 52.15
C MET A 172 4.50 41.81 51.81
N GLU A 173 4.05 43.03 51.57
CA GLU A 173 4.96 44.17 51.44
C GLU A 173 5.46 44.63 52.81
N ASP A 174 4.58 44.62 53.81
CA ASP A 174 4.87 45.13 55.16
C ASP A 174 5.85 44.24 55.96
N GLU A 175 5.76 42.90 55.85
CA GLU A 175 6.59 41.97 56.63
C GLU A 175 7.34 40.94 55.74
N PRO A 176 8.42 41.34 55.02
CA PRO A 176 9.18 40.52 54.06
C PRO A 176 9.63 39.14 54.58
N ASN A 177 9.89 39.00 55.88
CA ASN A 177 10.56 37.80 56.43
C ASN A 177 9.65 36.89 57.28
N LYS A 178 8.34 37.17 57.38
CA LYS A 178 7.46 36.40 58.25
C LYS A 178 6.99 35.09 57.60
N PRO A 179 7.25 33.92 58.22
CA PRO A 179 6.73 32.65 57.73
C PRO A 179 5.21 32.58 57.91
N PHE A 180 4.55 32.09 56.88
CA PHE A 180 3.10 32.04 56.76
C PHE A 180 2.64 30.61 57.05
N ASP A 181 1.81 30.37 58.07
CA ASP A 181 1.35 29.00 58.41
C ASP A 181 -0.19 28.88 58.40
N THR A 182 -0.91 29.89 58.90
CA THR A 182 -2.38 29.85 59.02
C THR A 182 -3.12 30.14 57.70
N GLU A 183 -2.56 30.99 56.84
CA GLU A 183 -3.19 31.48 55.61
C GLU A 183 -2.88 30.57 54.39
N PHE A 184 -1.91 29.66 54.57
CA PHE A 184 -1.53 28.64 53.61
C PHE A 184 -2.66 27.67 53.27
N LYS A 185 -3.58 27.40 54.20
CA LYS A 185 -4.73 26.51 53.91
C LYS A 185 -5.69 27.13 52.90
N VAL A 186 -5.96 28.44 53.03
CA VAL A 186 -6.88 29.17 52.15
C VAL A 186 -6.29 29.31 50.74
N LEU A 187 -4.97 29.48 50.63
CA LEU A 187 -4.25 29.65 49.37
C LEU A 187 -3.74 28.35 48.75
N ARG A 188 -3.83 27.21 49.45
CA ARG A 188 -3.37 25.92 48.92
C ARG A 188 -4.10 25.57 47.63
N ARG A 189 -5.43 25.66 47.61
CA ARG A 189 -6.24 25.32 46.43
C ARG A 189 -5.94 26.27 45.26
N TYR A 190 -5.80 27.56 45.55
CA TYR A 190 -5.46 28.59 44.58
C TYR A 190 -4.08 28.36 43.94
N SER A 191 -3.04 28.16 44.76
CA SER A 191 -1.67 27.91 44.28
C SER A 191 -1.50 26.56 43.57
N SER A 192 -2.25 25.53 43.99
CA SER A 192 -2.29 24.26 43.28
C SER A 192 -2.82 24.40 41.85
N THR A 193 -3.85 25.25 41.63
CA THR A 193 -4.37 25.50 40.27
C THR A 193 -3.34 26.21 39.39
N TYR A 194 -2.59 27.18 39.91
CA TYR A 194 -1.46 27.78 39.17
C TYR A 194 -0.36 26.76 38.87
N THR A 195 -0.03 25.90 39.83
CA THR A 195 0.99 24.87 39.64
C THR A 195 0.59 23.90 38.54
N LEU A 196 -0.66 23.42 38.53
CA LEU A 196 -1.19 22.54 37.48
C LEU A 196 -1.19 23.21 36.11
N LEU A 197 -1.53 24.50 36.06
CA LEU A 197 -1.57 25.27 34.82
C LEU A 197 -0.16 25.46 34.23
N ILE A 198 0.83 25.77 35.08
CA ILE A 198 2.24 25.89 34.68
C ILE A 198 2.80 24.51 34.29
N GLU A 199 2.44 23.47 35.03
CA GLU A 199 2.83 22.09 34.74
C GLU A 199 2.27 21.62 33.39
N PHE A 200 1.01 21.93 33.10
CA PHE A 200 0.39 21.65 31.81
C PHE A 200 1.13 22.36 30.66
N ILE A 201 1.41 23.65 30.80
CA ILE A 201 2.13 24.43 29.78
C ILE A 201 3.57 23.93 29.59
N SER A 202 4.24 23.51 30.68
CA SER A 202 5.66 23.12 30.64
C SER A 202 5.91 21.67 30.22
N LYS A 203 4.96 20.75 30.48
CA LYS A 203 5.09 19.33 30.13
C LYS A 203 4.53 18.97 28.77
N ALA A 204 3.71 19.84 28.20
CA ALA A 204 3.13 19.55 26.90
C ALA A 204 4.15 19.77 25.77
N ASN A 205 4.10 18.89 24.76
CA ASN A 205 4.95 18.95 23.57
C ASN A 205 4.50 20.08 22.63
N PHE A 206 4.75 21.32 23.04
CA PHE A 206 4.42 22.51 22.27
C PHE A 206 5.66 23.15 21.65
N SER A 207 5.46 23.87 20.55
CA SER A 207 6.47 24.80 20.04
C SER A 207 6.66 25.97 21.01
N GLU A 208 7.84 26.60 20.97
CA GLU A 208 8.18 27.73 21.84
C GLU A 208 7.18 28.90 21.71
N ILE A 209 6.68 29.16 20.50
CA ILE A 209 5.66 30.18 20.24
C ILE A 209 4.36 29.86 20.97
N GLN A 210 3.87 28.62 20.86
CA GLN A 210 2.63 28.19 21.52
C GLN A 210 2.75 28.23 23.04
N VAL A 211 3.89 27.81 23.59
CA VAL A 211 4.17 27.94 25.04
C VAL A 211 4.10 29.41 25.46
N ASN A 212 4.71 30.30 24.69
CA ASN A 212 4.71 31.74 24.99
C ASN A 212 3.31 32.36 24.90
N ASP A 213 2.51 31.98 23.91
CA ASP A 213 1.12 32.44 23.79
C ASP A 213 0.26 31.98 24.97
N LEU A 214 0.38 30.71 25.36
CA LEU A 214 -0.32 30.18 26.54
C LEU A 214 0.13 30.89 27.83
N LYS A 215 1.43 31.11 28.00
CA LYS A 215 1.95 31.90 29.13
C LYS A 215 1.35 33.31 29.15
N ARG A 216 1.31 34.00 28.00
CA ARG A 216 0.73 35.35 27.88
C ARG A 216 -0.74 35.38 28.27
N ILE A 217 -1.54 34.40 27.85
CA ILE A 217 -2.96 34.30 28.24
C ILE A 217 -3.10 34.22 29.76
N VAL A 218 -2.27 33.40 30.40
CA VAL A 218 -2.30 33.23 31.85
C VAL A 218 -1.89 34.52 32.53
N MET A 219 -0.77 35.13 32.10
CA MET A 219 -0.26 36.38 32.66
C MET A 219 -1.26 37.53 32.50
N ALA A 220 -1.94 37.65 31.36
CA ALA A 220 -2.99 38.63 31.14
C ALA A 220 -4.20 38.46 32.09
N ASN A 221 -4.35 37.27 32.68
CA ASN A 221 -5.38 36.94 33.67
C ASN A 221 -4.82 36.81 35.09
N THR A 222 -3.61 37.30 35.34
CA THR A 222 -2.96 37.30 36.66
C THR A 222 -2.62 38.74 37.03
N SER A 223 -3.22 39.23 38.11
CA SER A 223 -2.93 40.57 38.67
C SER A 223 -1.57 40.63 39.37
N VAL A 224 -1.06 41.85 39.59
CA VAL A 224 0.22 42.07 40.30
C VAL A 224 0.14 41.54 41.74
N GLU A 225 -1.00 41.75 42.40
CA GLU A 225 -1.27 41.27 43.75
C GLU A 225 -1.28 39.73 43.81
N GLU A 226 -1.85 39.07 42.80
CA GLU A 226 -1.78 37.61 42.66
C GLU A 226 -0.32 37.14 42.49
N VAL A 227 0.50 37.86 41.73
CA VAL A 227 1.92 37.52 41.55
C VAL A 227 2.71 37.63 42.85
N ASN A 228 2.51 38.72 43.61
CA ASN A 228 3.16 38.91 44.91
C ASN A 228 2.83 37.76 45.87
N VAL A 229 1.55 37.36 45.90
CA VAL A 229 1.09 36.21 46.70
C VAL A 229 1.73 34.91 46.22
N LEU A 230 1.79 34.67 44.90
CA LEU A 230 2.41 33.46 44.34
C LEU A 230 3.92 33.41 44.56
N GLU A 231 4.62 34.54 44.53
CA GLU A 231 6.07 34.62 44.76
C GLU A 231 6.41 34.12 46.16
N ARG A 232 5.66 34.60 47.15
CA ARG A 232 5.78 34.14 48.54
C ARG A 232 5.51 32.65 48.69
N ILE A 233 4.47 32.15 48.04
CA ILE A 233 4.14 30.72 48.04
C ILE A 233 5.27 29.92 47.38
N ALA A 234 5.83 30.40 46.28
CA ALA A 234 6.93 29.75 45.57
C ALA A 234 8.23 29.74 46.41
N ILE A 235 8.44 30.78 47.24
CA ILE A 235 9.58 30.85 48.16
C ILE A 235 9.45 29.77 49.24
N SER A 236 8.32 29.77 49.93
CA SER A 236 8.02 28.90 51.07
C SER A 236 7.82 27.42 50.70
N THR A 237 7.30 27.12 49.52
CA THR A 237 7.16 25.74 49.01
C THR A 237 8.36 25.24 48.22
N SER A 238 9.39 26.08 48.00
CA SER A 238 10.52 25.79 47.11
C SER A 238 10.12 25.34 45.70
N ASN A 239 8.98 25.82 45.19
CA ASN A 239 8.48 25.47 43.85
C ASN A 239 9.23 26.23 42.75
N GLN A 240 10.23 25.60 42.13
CA GLN A 240 11.07 26.21 41.09
C GLN A 240 10.29 26.58 39.82
N GLN A 241 9.28 25.79 39.44
CA GLN A 241 8.48 26.06 38.24
C GLN A 241 7.65 27.33 38.39
N LEU A 242 7.03 27.50 39.57
CA LEU A 242 6.27 28.71 39.89
C LEU A 242 7.19 29.95 39.93
N ARG A 243 8.40 29.83 40.51
CA ARG A 243 9.39 30.93 40.48
C ARG A 243 9.81 31.30 39.06
N ALA A 244 10.01 30.31 38.18
CA ALA A 244 10.39 30.57 36.78
C ALA A 244 9.26 31.29 36.02
N PHE A 245 8.01 30.85 36.21
CA PHE A 245 6.84 31.51 35.63
C PHE A 245 6.69 32.97 36.09
N ILE A 246 6.88 33.24 37.38
CA ILE A 246 6.81 34.59 37.95
C ILE A 246 7.91 35.50 37.40
N LYS A 247 9.13 35.00 37.21
CA LYS A 247 10.20 35.77 36.56
C LYS A 247 9.86 36.17 35.12
N ASP A 248 9.14 35.33 34.40
CA ASP A 248 8.68 35.66 33.06
C ASP A 248 7.61 36.76 33.10
N PHE A 249 6.72 36.77 34.09
CA PHE A 249 5.71 37.84 34.26
C PHE A 249 6.34 39.24 34.37
N ALA A 250 7.44 39.37 35.11
CA ALA A 250 8.16 40.64 35.26
C ALA A 250 8.72 41.18 33.93
N LYS A 251 8.94 40.33 32.93
CA LYS A 251 9.38 40.75 31.58
C LYS A 251 8.24 41.23 30.68
N TYR A 252 7.00 40.86 30.99
CA TYR A 252 5.82 41.16 30.16
C TYR A 252 5.06 42.41 30.62
N ASN A 253 5.27 42.86 31.85
CA ASN A 253 4.64 44.04 32.44
C ASN A 253 5.59 45.23 32.66
N MET A 254 6.75 45.24 31.97
CA MET A 254 7.64 46.40 31.82
C MET A 254 7.43 47.10 30.48
#